data_AF-A0A9W9AHC6-F1
#
_entry.id   AF-A0A9W9AHC6-F1
#
_cell.length_a   1.000
_cell.length_b   1.000
_cell.length_c   1.000
_cell.angle_alpha   90.00
_cell.angle_beta   90.00
_cell.angle_gamma   90.00
#
_symmetry.space_group_name_H-M   'P 1'
#
loop_
_entity.id
_entity.type
_entity.pdbx_description
1 polymer ?
#
loop_
_entity_poly.entity_id
_entity_poly.type
_entity_poly.pdbx_seq_one_letter_code
_entity_poly.pdbx_strand_id
1 'polypeptide(L)'
;MERIVNFNAILFPSDGRPPTIVQLMTSPMSLPGHHTSYTINPSRMPHPEVHMDYIAENLGPRAWKYQLVEALDCMNRKFACPYIIFYPVVSRDGMPFPVNRAIRDIQGRRFNEDNAWRGNVLVAKYHDNPFSSLMDASMADFPILKNYLLSHGCPQVSTSIKLNLFHAHLHVCPLVTMMPLPPFLIFLRQRILYHI
;
A
#
# COMPACT_ATOMS: atom_id res chain seq x y z
N MET A 1 -20.39 -23.17 -10.85
CA MET A 1 -19.24 -23.36 -9.94
C MET A 1 -18.19 -22.32 -10.29
N GLU A 2 -17.98 -21.34 -9.42
CA GLU A 2 -16.92 -20.35 -9.57
C GLU A 2 -15.57 -21.04 -9.44
N ARG A 3 -14.82 -21.12 -10.54
CA ARG A 3 -13.48 -21.71 -10.52
C ARG A 3 -12.51 -20.70 -9.89
N ILE A 4 -12.07 -21.00 -8.67
CA ILE A 4 -10.86 -20.40 -8.10
C ILE A 4 -9.70 -20.75 -9.05
N VAL A 5 -8.98 -19.73 -9.50
CA VAL A 5 -7.77 -19.89 -10.34
C VAL A 5 -6.59 -19.42 -9.51
N ASN A 6 -5.53 -20.22 -9.51
CA ASN A 6 -4.27 -19.93 -8.84
C ASN A 6 -3.18 -19.65 -9.86
N PHE A 7 -2.22 -18.80 -9.47
CA PHE A 7 -1.03 -18.48 -10.25
C PHE A 7 0.19 -18.53 -9.34
N ASN A 8 1.34 -18.88 -9.89
CA ASN A 8 2.60 -18.79 -9.18
C ASN A 8 3.00 -17.31 -9.03
N ALA A 9 3.35 -16.91 -7.81
CA ALA A 9 3.87 -15.60 -7.45
C ALA A 9 5.15 -15.76 -6.64
N ILE A 10 6.03 -14.75 -6.66
CA ILE A 10 7.24 -14.74 -5.83
C ILE A 10 6.95 -14.01 -4.53
N LEU A 11 7.07 -14.72 -3.41
CA LEU A 11 7.00 -14.15 -2.06
C LEU A 11 8.39 -13.73 -1.60
N PHE A 12 8.49 -12.48 -1.15
CA PHE A 12 9.62 -11.94 -0.39
C PHE A 12 9.20 -11.87 1.08
N PRO A 13 9.60 -12.85 1.91
CA PRO A 13 9.20 -12.88 3.31
C PRO A 13 9.94 -11.81 4.12
N SER A 14 9.25 -11.19 5.06
CA SER A 14 9.82 -10.10 5.88
C SER A 14 10.85 -10.57 6.90
N ASP A 15 10.83 -11.85 7.27
CA ASP A 15 11.66 -12.47 8.30
C ASP A 15 13.13 -12.71 7.89
N GLY A 16 13.45 -12.57 6.60
CA GLY A 16 14.81 -12.74 6.05
C GLY A 16 15.06 -14.11 5.42
N ARG A 17 14.05 -14.98 5.33
CA ARG A 17 14.13 -16.19 4.51
C ARG A 17 14.32 -15.82 3.02
N PRO A 18 14.91 -16.71 2.22
CA PRO A 18 15.05 -16.48 0.78
C PRO A 18 13.67 -16.36 0.11
N PRO A 19 13.55 -15.62 -1.01
CA PRO A 19 12.33 -15.57 -1.79
C PRO A 19 11.89 -16.95 -2.28
N THR A 20 10.58 -17.19 -2.30
CA THR A 20 9.98 -18.49 -2.64
C THR A 20 8.80 -18.33 -3.58
N ILE A 21 8.44 -19.39 -4.31
CA ILE A 21 7.23 -19.43 -5.13
C ILE A 21 6.04 -19.85 -4.26
N VAL A 22 4.94 -19.10 -4.35
CA VAL A 22 3.68 -19.35 -3.67
C VAL A 22 2.50 -19.27 -4.64
N GLN A 23 1.36 -19.85 -4.27
CA GLN A 23 0.14 -19.76 -5.06
C GLN A 23 -0.68 -18.52 -4.68
N LEU A 24 -0.84 -17.60 -5.62
CA LEU A 24 -1.75 -16.46 -5.52
C LEU A 24 -3.14 -16.89 -6.00
N MET A 25 -4.11 -16.88 -5.08
CA MET A 25 -5.50 -17.23 -5.39
C MET A 25 -6.24 -16.02 -5.96
N THR A 26 -7.20 -16.29 -6.83
CA THR A 26 -8.07 -15.26 -7.43
C THR A 26 -9.54 -15.64 -7.37
N SER A 27 -10.40 -14.66 -7.09
CA SER A 27 -11.86 -14.79 -7.14
C SER A 27 -12.44 -14.09 -8.37
N PRO A 28 -13.57 -14.56 -8.92
CA PRO A 28 -14.28 -13.85 -9.99
C PRO A 28 -14.80 -12.50 -9.50
N MET A 29 -14.59 -11.44 -10.29
CA MET A 29 -15.18 -10.13 -10.01
C MET A 29 -16.50 -9.99 -10.78
N SER A 30 -17.61 -9.86 -10.06
CA SER A 30 -18.92 -9.59 -10.65
C SER A 30 -18.99 -8.13 -11.12
N LEU A 31 -18.86 -7.89 -12.42
CA LEU A 31 -19.13 -6.58 -13.01
C LEU A 31 -20.66 -6.37 -13.08
N PRO A 32 -21.21 -5.24 -12.58
CA PRO A 32 -22.61 -4.91 -12.82
C PRO A 32 -22.80 -4.72 -14.34
N GLY A 33 -23.61 -5.59 -14.94
CA GLY A 33 -23.74 -5.72 -16.38
C GLY A 33 -24.36 -4.49 -17.04
N HIS A 34 -23.57 -3.81 -17.86
CA HIS A 34 -24.09 -3.06 -19.00
C HIS A 34 -23.68 -3.77 -20.28
N HIS A 35 -24.71 -4.28 -20.93
CA HIS A 35 -24.79 -4.86 -22.27
C HIS A 35 -23.76 -4.25 -23.23
N THR A 36 -22.80 -5.05 -23.69
CA THR A 36 -22.27 -5.07 -25.07
C THR A 36 -21.03 -5.97 -25.17
N SER A 37 -21.05 -6.87 -26.15
CA SER A 37 -19.91 -7.48 -26.86
C SER A 37 -18.88 -8.36 -26.12
N TYR A 38 -18.83 -9.60 -26.63
CA TYR A 38 -17.89 -10.69 -26.42
C TYR A 38 -16.40 -10.31 -26.30
N THR A 39 -15.68 -11.12 -25.50
CA THR A 39 -14.21 -11.26 -25.38
C THR A 39 -13.45 -10.31 -24.46
N ILE A 40 -13.73 -10.32 -23.15
CA ILE A 40 -12.74 -9.88 -22.16
C ILE A 40 -12.80 -10.88 -21.00
N ASN A 41 -11.67 -11.53 -20.68
CA ASN A 41 -11.54 -12.41 -19.51
C ASN A 41 -12.19 -11.71 -18.30
N PRO A 42 -13.05 -12.40 -17.51
CA PRO A 42 -13.65 -11.78 -16.35
C PRO A 42 -12.52 -11.25 -15.46
N SER A 43 -12.61 -9.98 -15.07
CA SER A 43 -11.70 -9.41 -14.09
C SER A 43 -11.70 -10.32 -12.86
N ARG A 44 -10.52 -10.65 -12.34
CA ARG A 44 -10.37 -11.51 -11.17
C ARG A 44 -9.66 -10.73 -10.08
N MET A 45 -10.20 -10.80 -8.87
CA MET A 45 -9.60 -10.15 -7.72
C MET A 45 -8.51 -11.07 -7.15
N PRO A 46 -7.22 -10.65 -7.13
CA PRO A 46 -6.17 -11.39 -6.45
C PRO A 46 -6.34 -11.25 -4.93
N HIS A 47 -5.93 -12.30 -4.20
CA HIS A 47 -5.95 -12.34 -2.75
C HIS A 47 -4.53 -12.44 -2.17
N PRO A 48 -3.69 -11.39 -2.30
CA PRO A 48 -2.33 -11.41 -1.75
C PRO A 48 -2.31 -11.41 -0.22
N GLU A 49 -3.39 -10.99 0.44
CA GLU A 49 -3.53 -10.96 1.90
C GLU A 49 -3.30 -12.32 2.56
N VAL A 50 -3.55 -13.43 1.86
CA VAL A 50 -3.37 -14.79 2.40
C VAL A 50 -1.90 -15.12 2.70
N HIS A 51 -0.96 -14.35 2.13
CA HIS A 51 0.48 -14.50 2.34
C HIS A 51 1.09 -13.31 3.11
N MET A 52 0.26 -12.36 3.57
CA MET A 52 0.69 -11.17 4.29
C MET A 52 0.46 -11.35 5.79
N ASP A 53 1.50 -11.76 6.51
CA ASP A 53 1.44 -11.95 7.95
C ASP A 53 1.00 -10.65 8.65
N TYR A 54 0.11 -10.78 9.65
CA TYR A 54 -0.38 -9.69 10.48
C TYR A 54 -1.21 -8.61 9.76
N ILE A 55 -1.61 -8.83 8.51
CA ILE A 55 -2.52 -7.94 7.79
C ILE A 55 -3.91 -7.91 8.44
N ALA A 56 -4.55 -6.75 8.39
CA ALA A 56 -5.92 -6.57 8.86
C ALA A 56 -6.89 -7.48 8.08
N GLU A 57 -7.63 -8.28 8.83
CA GLU A 57 -8.67 -9.15 8.28
C GLU A 57 -9.92 -8.32 7.94
N ASN A 58 -10.76 -8.81 7.01
CA ASN A 58 -12.06 -8.23 6.63
C ASN A 58 -12.03 -6.83 5.96
N LEU A 59 -10.85 -6.25 5.71
CA LEU A 59 -10.73 -5.00 4.93
C LEU A 59 -10.59 -5.24 3.42
N GLY A 60 -10.42 -6.50 3.00
CA GLY A 60 -10.27 -6.90 1.60
C GLY A 60 -9.16 -6.11 0.89
N PRO A 61 -9.38 -5.62 -0.34
CA PRO A 61 -8.38 -4.85 -1.09
C PRO A 61 -7.93 -3.53 -0.45
N ARG A 62 -8.55 -3.09 0.66
CA ARG A 62 -8.10 -1.89 1.40
C ARG A 62 -6.94 -2.19 2.36
N ALA A 63 -6.70 -3.47 2.67
CA ALA A 63 -5.67 -3.88 3.61
C ALA A 63 -4.25 -3.85 3.01
N TRP A 64 -4.16 -3.89 1.68
CA TRP A 64 -2.94 -3.93 0.90
C TRP A 64 -2.99 -2.93 -0.26
N LYS A 65 -1.83 -2.67 -0.86
CA LYS A 65 -1.69 -1.88 -2.09
C LYS A 65 -0.83 -2.65 -3.10
N TYR A 66 -0.77 -2.13 -4.31
CA TYR A 66 0.06 -2.69 -5.36
C TYR A 66 0.87 -1.62 -6.09
N GLN A 67 2.00 -2.03 -6.63
CA GLN A 67 2.86 -1.24 -7.51
C GLN A 67 3.07 -2.01 -8.82
N LEU A 68 2.92 -1.33 -9.95
CA LEU A 68 3.20 -1.92 -11.26
C LEU A 68 4.68 -1.75 -11.60
N VAL A 69 5.28 -2.81 -12.13
CA VAL A 69 6.65 -2.84 -12.63
C VAL A 69 6.58 -3.14 -14.13
N GLU A 70 6.43 -2.07 -14.89
CA GLU A 70 6.25 -2.16 -16.34
C GLU A 70 7.56 -2.04 -17.11
N ALA A 71 8.60 -1.47 -16.51
CA ALA A 71 9.92 -1.30 -17.08
C ALA A 71 10.97 -1.16 -15.97
N LEU A 72 12.25 -1.36 -16.30
CA LEU A 72 13.36 -0.97 -15.44
C LEU A 72 13.83 0.45 -15.79
N ASP A 73 14.61 1.03 -14.88
CA ASP A 73 15.38 2.24 -15.16
C ASP A 73 16.15 2.07 -16.48
N CYS A 74 16.16 3.13 -17.31
CA CYS A 74 16.82 3.19 -18.61
C CYS A 74 16.23 2.30 -19.73
N MET A 75 15.07 1.65 -19.53
CA MET A 75 14.38 0.94 -20.62
C MET A 75 13.47 1.89 -21.42
N ASN A 76 13.56 1.81 -22.76
CA ASN A 76 12.73 2.60 -23.68
C ASN A 76 11.39 1.94 -24.04
N ARG A 77 11.16 0.70 -23.57
CA ARG A 77 9.94 -0.08 -23.82
C ARG A 77 9.54 -0.81 -22.56
N LYS A 78 8.24 -1.03 -22.39
CA LYS A 78 7.71 -1.87 -21.31
C LYS A 78 8.06 -3.34 -21.53
N PHE A 79 8.04 -4.13 -20.47
CA PHE A 79 8.07 -5.58 -20.54
C PHE A 79 6.88 -6.11 -21.34
N ALA A 80 7.09 -7.18 -22.09
CA ALA A 80 5.99 -7.93 -22.72
C ALA A 80 5.08 -8.57 -21.66
N CYS A 81 5.67 -9.00 -20.54
CA CYS A 81 4.97 -9.55 -19.39
C CYS A 81 5.42 -8.81 -18.12
N PRO A 82 4.79 -7.66 -17.82
CA PRO A 82 5.09 -6.86 -16.63
C PRO A 82 4.73 -7.56 -15.31
N TYR A 83 5.13 -6.93 -14.19
CA TYR A 83 4.91 -7.46 -12.84
C TYR A 83 4.06 -6.54 -11.96
N ILE A 84 3.45 -7.11 -10.94
CA ILE A 84 2.67 -6.42 -9.91
C ILE A 84 3.25 -6.79 -8.56
N ILE A 85 3.66 -5.80 -7.79
CA ILE A 85 4.15 -5.98 -6.41
C ILE A 85 3.02 -5.63 -5.45
N PHE A 86 2.52 -6.60 -4.71
CA PHE A 86 1.55 -6.42 -3.63
C PHE A 86 2.28 -6.26 -2.29
N TYR A 87 1.83 -5.30 -1.47
CA TYR A 87 2.40 -5.04 -0.15
C TYR A 87 1.31 -4.61 0.85
N PRO A 88 1.45 -4.99 2.14
CA PRO A 88 0.45 -4.67 3.13
C PRO A 88 0.52 -3.20 3.56
N VAL A 89 -0.64 -2.61 3.90
CA VAL A 89 -0.74 -1.22 4.37
C VAL A 89 -1.52 -1.05 5.65
N VAL A 90 -2.42 -1.98 6.01
CA VAL A 90 -3.15 -1.97 7.28
C VAL A 90 -2.90 -3.27 8.05
N SER A 91 -2.35 -3.18 9.25
CA SER A 91 -2.15 -4.29 10.18
C SER A 91 -3.35 -4.48 11.08
N ARG A 92 -3.43 -5.64 11.75
CA ARG A 92 -4.56 -5.99 12.64
C ARG A 92 -4.78 -5.01 13.80
N ASP A 93 -3.72 -4.40 14.31
CA ASP A 93 -3.71 -3.53 15.48
C ASP A 93 -3.30 -2.08 15.17
N GLY A 94 -3.01 -1.77 13.90
CA GLY A 94 -2.50 -0.47 13.48
C GLY A 94 -0.99 -0.27 13.67
N MET A 95 -0.25 -1.27 14.16
CA MET A 95 1.22 -1.21 14.26
C MET A 95 1.88 -1.30 12.88
N PRO A 96 3.01 -0.60 12.67
CA PRO A 96 3.72 -0.65 11.40
C PRO A 96 4.26 -2.06 11.12
N PHE A 97 4.17 -2.50 9.87
CA PHE A 97 4.80 -3.76 9.45
C PHE A 97 6.33 -3.69 9.61
N PRO A 98 6.99 -4.81 9.93
CA PRO A 98 8.44 -4.87 10.01
C PRO A 98 9.08 -4.59 8.63
N VAL A 99 10.29 -4.03 8.62
CA VAL A 99 11.08 -3.89 7.39
C VAL A 99 11.31 -5.27 6.78
N ASN A 100 11.08 -5.40 5.48
CA ASN A 100 11.31 -6.62 4.75
C ASN A 100 12.82 -6.89 4.65
N ARG A 101 13.32 -7.85 5.43
CA ARG A 101 14.77 -8.13 5.51
C ARG A 101 15.33 -8.63 4.18
N ALA A 102 14.59 -9.47 3.45
CA ALA A 102 15.05 -9.98 2.15
C ALA A 102 15.27 -8.83 1.14
N ILE A 103 14.34 -7.86 1.08
CA ILE A 103 14.47 -6.70 0.18
C ILE A 103 15.53 -5.72 0.68
N ARG A 104 15.61 -5.48 1.99
CA ARG A 104 16.69 -4.68 2.59
C ARG A 104 18.06 -5.22 2.21
N ASP A 105 18.25 -6.54 2.27
CA ASP A 105 19.51 -7.18 1.94
C ASP A 105 19.83 -7.09 0.43
N ILE A 106 18.79 -7.09 -0.44
CA ILE A 106 18.94 -6.77 -1.88
C ILE A 106 19.45 -5.32 -2.07
N GLN A 107 18.88 -4.36 -1.34
CA GLN A 107 19.25 -2.95 -1.44
C GLN A 107 20.64 -2.65 -0.85
N GLY A 108 21.05 -3.39 0.19
CA GLY A 108 22.35 -3.28 0.83
C GLY A 108 22.66 -1.84 1.26
N ARG A 109 23.75 -1.28 0.74
CA ARG A 109 24.18 0.10 1.07
C ARG A 109 23.23 1.19 0.59
N ARG A 110 22.34 0.89 -0.36
CA ARG A 110 21.33 1.83 -0.89
C ARG A 110 20.03 1.79 -0.10
N PHE A 111 19.93 0.96 0.94
CA PHE A 111 18.76 0.90 1.79
C PHE A 111 18.45 2.26 2.43
N ASN A 112 17.18 2.65 2.34
CA ASN A 112 16.64 3.81 3.03
C ASN A 112 15.38 3.37 3.80
N GLU A 113 15.41 3.55 5.12
CA GLU A 113 14.32 3.11 6.01
C GLU A 113 13.00 3.83 5.76
N ASP A 114 13.05 5.12 5.38
CA ASP A 114 11.87 5.93 5.12
C ASP A 114 11.07 5.42 3.90
N ASN A 115 11.76 4.77 2.96
CA ASN A 115 11.19 4.19 1.74
C ASN A 115 11.29 2.66 1.75
N ALA A 116 11.42 2.04 2.92
CA ALA A 116 11.59 0.61 3.03
C ALA A 116 10.31 -0.14 2.63
N TRP A 117 10.48 -1.25 1.91
CA TRP A 117 9.44 -2.26 1.78
C TRP A 117 9.18 -2.91 3.14
N ARG A 118 7.91 -3.03 3.53
CA ARG A 118 7.51 -3.55 4.84
C ARG A 118 6.53 -4.72 4.70
N GLY A 119 6.59 -5.64 5.65
CA GLY A 119 5.80 -6.87 5.65
C GLY A 119 6.19 -7.82 4.52
N ASN A 120 5.42 -8.89 4.37
CA ASN A 120 5.60 -9.84 3.28
C ASN A 120 5.15 -9.21 1.97
N VAL A 121 6.02 -9.24 0.97
CA VAL A 121 5.77 -8.63 -0.34
C VAL A 121 5.58 -9.74 -1.37
N LEU A 122 4.50 -9.68 -2.13
CA LEU A 122 4.20 -10.65 -3.20
C LEU A 122 4.41 -10.02 -4.56
N VAL A 123 4.96 -10.79 -5.49
CA VAL A 123 5.13 -10.36 -6.87
C VAL A 123 4.46 -11.34 -7.82
N ALA A 124 3.45 -10.86 -8.53
CA ALA A 124 2.80 -11.61 -9.60
C ALA A 124 3.21 -11.07 -10.96
N LYS A 125 2.99 -11.88 -12.00
CA LYS A 125 3.26 -11.54 -13.39
C LYS A 125 1.95 -11.47 -14.16
N TYR A 126 1.86 -10.60 -15.16
CA TYR A 126 0.66 -10.47 -15.99
C TYR A 126 0.98 -10.16 -17.45
N HIS A 127 -0.03 -10.31 -18.29
CA HIS A 127 -0.02 -9.93 -19.70
C HIS A 127 -1.19 -8.98 -19.97
N ASP A 128 -1.02 -7.92 -20.76
CA ASP A 128 -2.04 -6.88 -21.07
C ASP A 128 -2.61 -6.13 -19.85
N ASN A 129 -3.37 -6.81 -18.98
CA ASN A 129 -4.11 -6.23 -17.86
C ASN A 129 -3.83 -6.96 -16.53
N PRO A 130 -3.52 -6.20 -15.46
CA PRO A 130 -3.04 -6.73 -14.18
C PRO A 130 -4.03 -7.61 -13.40
N PHE A 131 -5.33 -7.51 -13.67
CA PHE A 131 -6.37 -8.21 -12.90
C PHE A 131 -7.18 -9.21 -13.72
N SER A 132 -7.13 -9.14 -15.06
CA SER A 132 -7.81 -10.12 -15.92
C SER A 132 -6.89 -11.22 -16.45
N SER A 133 -5.58 -10.97 -16.44
CA SER A 133 -4.62 -11.73 -17.25
C SER A 133 -3.32 -12.00 -16.49
N LEU A 134 -3.45 -12.48 -15.25
CA LEU A 134 -2.33 -12.98 -14.45
C LEU A 134 -1.72 -14.24 -15.09
N MET A 135 -0.43 -14.45 -14.86
CA MET A 135 0.33 -15.59 -15.36
C MET A 135 1.30 -16.10 -14.30
N ASP A 136 1.76 -17.34 -14.47
CA ASP A 136 2.72 -17.95 -13.56
C ASP A 136 4.07 -17.23 -13.61
N ALA A 137 4.46 -16.68 -12.46
CA ALA A 137 5.83 -16.28 -12.20
C ALA A 137 6.70 -17.51 -11.89
N SER A 138 7.99 -17.40 -12.17
CA SER A 138 9.00 -18.42 -11.93
C SER A 138 10.22 -17.82 -11.28
N MET A 139 11.12 -18.65 -10.74
CA MET A 139 12.39 -18.15 -10.20
C MET A 139 13.31 -17.54 -11.27
N ALA A 140 13.02 -17.74 -12.56
CA ALA A 140 13.73 -17.05 -13.64
C ALA A 140 13.39 -15.55 -13.71
N ASP A 141 12.28 -15.11 -13.11
CA ASP A 141 11.90 -13.70 -13.04
C ASP A 141 12.63 -12.96 -11.89
N PHE A 142 13.19 -13.71 -10.93
CA PHE A 142 13.85 -13.15 -9.75
C PHE A 142 14.98 -12.15 -10.08
N PRO A 143 15.89 -12.39 -11.04
CA PRO A 143 16.93 -11.41 -11.38
C PRO A 143 16.38 -10.05 -11.84
N ILE A 144 15.25 -10.04 -12.56
CA ILE A 144 14.60 -8.81 -13.04
C ILE A 144 14.00 -8.05 -11.85
N LEU A 145 13.29 -8.77 -10.98
CA LEU A 145 12.69 -8.19 -9.78
C LEU A 145 13.75 -7.69 -8.79
N LYS A 146 14.85 -8.44 -8.64
CA LYS A 146 15.99 -8.03 -7.83
C LYS A 146 16.61 -6.74 -8.36
N ASN A 147 16.75 -6.59 -9.67
CA ASN A 147 17.26 -5.36 -10.28
C ASN A 147 16.32 -4.17 -9.98
N TYR A 148 15.02 -4.35 -10.16
CA TYR A 148 14.04 -3.31 -9.81
C TYR A 148 14.14 -2.89 -8.33
N LEU A 149 14.11 -3.87 -7.42
CA LEU A 149 14.14 -3.64 -5.97
C LEU A 149 15.47 -3.03 -5.47
N LEU A 150 16.54 -3.13 -6.25
CA LEU A 150 17.86 -2.56 -5.94
C LEU A 150 17.83 -1.02 -5.89
N SER A 151 17.04 -0.38 -6.76
CA SER A 151 16.91 1.08 -6.85
C SER A 151 15.57 1.61 -6.34
N HIS A 152 14.54 0.77 -6.28
CA HIS A 152 13.18 1.20 -5.93
C HIS A 152 12.81 0.87 -4.49
N GLY A 153 12.53 1.92 -3.70
CA GLY A 153 11.84 1.80 -2.42
C GLY A 153 10.34 1.57 -2.57
N CYS A 154 9.67 1.29 -1.47
CA CYS A 154 8.21 1.24 -1.43
C CYS A 154 7.66 2.63 -1.80
N PRO A 155 6.71 2.74 -2.75
CA PRO A 155 6.10 4.02 -3.07
C PRO A 155 5.42 4.57 -1.81
N GLN A 156 5.86 5.76 -1.38
CA GLN A 156 5.30 6.37 -0.19
C GLN A 156 3.83 6.69 -0.43
N VAL A 157 2.98 6.09 0.39
CA VAL A 157 1.64 6.64 0.60
C VAL A 157 1.88 7.84 1.50
N SER A 158 1.70 9.06 0.98
CA SER A 158 1.74 10.28 1.78
C SER A 158 0.68 10.20 2.88
N THR A 159 1.03 9.56 3.99
CA THR A 159 0.21 9.47 5.18
C THR A 159 0.94 10.32 6.18
N SER A 160 0.69 11.63 6.12
CA SER A 160 1.07 12.56 7.16
C SER A 160 0.31 12.20 8.44
N ILE A 161 0.71 11.13 9.11
CA ILE A 161 0.43 10.94 10.52
C ILE A 161 1.66 11.50 11.22
N LYS A 162 1.69 12.82 11.37
CA LYS A 162 2.42 13.41 12.49
C LYS A 162 1.76 12.85 13.73
N LEU A 163 2.35 11.81 14.34
CA LEU A 163 2.08 11.51 15.73
C LEU A 163 2.45 12.77 16.51
N ASN A 164 1.45 13.53 16.93
CA ASN A 164 1.61 14.56 17.95
C ASN A 164 1.93 13.85 19.27
N LEU A 165 3.20 13.47 19.42
CA LEU A 165 3.79 13.15 20.70
C LEU A 165 4.22 14.48 21.35
N PHE A 166 3.25 15.30 21.76
CA PHE A 166 3.52 16.39 22.71
C PHE A 166 2.90 16.03 24.06
N HIS A 167 3.79 15.54 24.92
CA HIS A 167 3.81 15.75 26.37
C HIS A 167 2.53 16.39 26.96
N ALA A 168 1.65 15.56 27.50
CA ALA A 168 0.66 16.00 28.46
C ALA A 168 1.37 16.30 29.79
N HIS A 169 1.88 17.51 29.92
CA HIS A 169 2.27 18.08 31.21
C HIS A 169 1.60 19.45 31.31
N LEU A 170 0.41 19.49 31.92
CA LEU A 170 -0.24 20.68 32.49
C LEU A 170 -1.38 20.17 33.37
N HIS A 171 -1.11 20.00 34.66
CA HIS A 171 -1.48 20.96 35.71
C HIS A 171 -3.00 21.11 35.87
N VAL A 172 -3.45 20.47 36.95
CA VAL A 172 -4.72 20.61 37.65
C VAL A 172 -5.16 22.08 37.74
N CYS A 173 -6.42 22.38 37.41
CA CYS A 173 -7.23 23.38 38.10
C CYS A 173 -8.74 23.16 37.80
N PRO A 174 -9.64 23.34 38.79
CA PRO A 174 -10.97 22.74 38.77
C PRO A 174 -12.11 23.68 38.31
N LEU A 175 -13.19 23.01 37.95
CA LEU A 175 -14.51 23.46 37.52
C LEU A 175 -15.25 24.28 38.61
N VAL A 176 -15.77 25.47 38.28
CA VAL A 176 -16.83 26.17 39.05
C VAL A 176 -17.85 26.83 38.09
N THR A 177 -18.95 26.11 37.89
CA THR A 177 -20.39 26.49 37.93
C THR A 177 -20.98 27.79 37.28
N MET A 178 -22.00 27.55 36.43
CA MET A 178 -23.33 28.20 36.25
C MET A 178 -23.50 29.59 35.57
N MET A 179 -24.11 29.58 34.36
CA MET A 179 -25.24 30.38 33.77
C MET A 179 -25.66 31.79 34.29
N PRO A 180 -26.49 32.61 33.57
CA PRO A 180 -26.76 32.81 32.11
C PRO A 180 -26.90 34.30 31.61
N LEU A 181 -26.90 34.52 30.27
CA LEU A 181 -27.48 35.56 29.32
C LEU A 181 -28.09 36.93 29.80
N PRO A 182 -28.43 37.92 28.92
CA PRO A 182 -27.81 38.61 27.74
C PRO A 182 -28.03 40.18 27.85
N PRO A 183 -28.36 40.96 26.79
CA PRO A 183 -27.66 41.45 25.59
C PRO A 183 -27.35 42.99 25.66
N PHE A 184 -26.82 43.58 24.57
CA PHE A 184 -26.83 45.03 24.18
C PHE A 184 -25.47 45.71 23.92
N LEU A 185 -25.53 46.58 22.91
CA LEU A 185 -24.67 47.71 22.51
C LEU A 185 -23.49 47.37 21.56
N ILE A 186 -23.67 47.56 20.25
CA ILE A 186 -23.71 48.84 19.48
C ILE A 186 -22.30 49.35 19.15
N PHE A 187 -22.00 49.26 17.85
CA PHE A 187 -21.38 50.30 17.02
C PHE A 187 -20.63 51.43 17.76
N LEU A 188 -19.32 51.57 17.53
CA LEU A 188 -18.77 52.85 17.09
C LEU A 188 -17.35 52.74 16.52
N ARG A 189 -17.18 53.37 15.36
CA ARG A 189 -16.04 54.18 14.89
C ARG A 189 -14.63 53.67 15.20
N GLN A 190 -13.86 53.24 14.20
CA GLN A 190 -13.18 54.11 13.22
C GLN A 190 -12.25 55.15 13.89
N ARG A 191 -11.00 55.13 13.42
CA ARG A 191 -10.01 56.22 13.32
C ARG A 191 -8.79 56.15 14.27
N ILE A 192 -7.64 56.01 13.60
CA ILE A 192 -6.35 56.74 13.74
C ILE A 192 -5.18 55.75 13.88
N LEU A 193 -4.39 55.43 12.84
CA LEU A 193 -3.32 56.15 12.11
C LEU A 193 -1.97 56.29 12.85
N TYR A 194 -0.89 56.04 12.08
CA TYR A 194 0.57 56.23 12.33
C TYR A 194 1.25 55.15 13.18
N HIS A 195 2.41 54.57 12.87
CA HIS A 195 3.57 54.84 12.00
C HIS A 195 3.95 53.51 11.28
N ILE A 196 4.48 53.46 10.05
CA ILE A 196 5.77 53.97 9.54
C ILE A 196 5.62 54.31 8.05
#